data_AF-W4RQE4-F1
#
_entry.id   AF-W4RQE4-F1
#
_cell.length_a   1.000
_cell.length_b   1.000
_cell.length_c   1.000
_cell.angle_alpha   90.00
_cell.angle_beta   90.00
_cell.angle_gamma   90.00
#
_symmetry.space_group_name_H-M   'P 1'
#
loop_
_entity.id
_entity.type
_entity.pdbx_description
1 polymer ?
#
loop_
_entity_poly.entity_id
_entity_poly.type
_entity_poly.pdbx_seq_one_letter_code
_entity_poly.pdbx_strand_id
1 'polypeptide(L)'
;MKKWFKAGFALLMVAVLIIPLAACGQDKVQTVKVAEVTRSIFYAPQYVALEKGFFEEEGLKVELTTTWGGDKTMTAVLSNAADIGLVGSETSIYVYAQGSNDPVINFAQLTQTDGTFLVSREKIDDFSWDQLKGATYLGSAQAGCRKWSVNSSSRSTASIQRQI
;
A
#
# COMPACT_ATOMS: atom_id res chain seq x y z
N MET A 1 -34.50 -22.60 54.70
CA MET A 1 -33.85 -21.29 54.41
C MET A 1 -32.40 -21.41 53.92
N LYS A 2 -31.49 -22.14 54.59
CA LYS A 2 -30.05 -22.24 54.17
C LYS A 2 -29.79 -22.85 52.79
N LYS A 3 -30.61 -23.80 52.30
CA LYS A 3 -30.44 -24.42 50.96
C LYS A 3 -30.76 -23.46 49.80
N TRP A 4 -31.67 -22.53 50.02
CA TRP A 4 -32.11 -21.53 49.04
C TRP A 4 -31.06 -20.42 48.89
N PHE A 5 -30.38 -20.09 49.99
CA PHE A 5 -29.24 -19.17 49.99
C PHE A 5 -28.01 -19.74 49.24
N LYS A 6 -27.75 -21.04 49.39
CA LYS A 6 -26.68 -21.75 48.66
C LYS A 6 -26.98 -21.84 47.15
N ALA A 7 -28.23 -22.07 46.78
CA ALA A 7 -28.66 -22.10 45.38
C ALA A 7 -28.54 -20.73 44.70
N GLY A 8 -28.93 -19.65 45.39
CA GLY A 8 -28.76 -18.28 44.88
C GLY A 8 -27.30 -17.88 44.70
N PHE A 9 -26.42 -18.28 45.64
CA PHE A 9 -24.99 -18.00 45.53
C PHE A 9 -24.31 -18.76 44.37
N ALA A 10 -24.71 -20.01 44.14
CA ALA A 10 -24.22 -20.79 42.99
C ALA A 10 -24.67 -20.18 41.65
N LEU A 11 -25.92 -19.71 41.57
CA LEU A 11 -26.45 -19.06 40.37
C LEU A 11 -25.72 -17.73 40.06
N LEU A 12 -25.40 -16.96 41.10
CA LEU A 12 -24.67 -15.70 40.99
C LEU A 12 -23.22 -15.94 40.53
N MET A 13 -22.55 -16.99 41.01
CA MET A 13 -21.19 -17.33 40.54
C MET A 13 -21.16 -17.75 39.07
N VAL A 14 -22.15 -18.53 38.63
CA VAL A 14 -22.28 -18.91 37.21
C VAL A 14 -22.56 -17.69 36.35
N ALA A 15 -23.42 -16.76 36.79
CA ALA A 15 -23.67 -15.52 36.07
C ALA A 15 -22.41 -14.65 35.94
N VAL A 16 -21.61 -14.53 37.00
CA VAL A 16 -20.33 -13.77 36.99
C VAL A 16 -19.30 -14.39 36.02
N LEU A 17 -19.32 -15.71 35.84
CA LEU A 17 -18.46 -16.42 34.89
C LEU A 17 -18.90 -16.28 33.42
N ILE A 18 -20.18 -15.95 33.15
CA ILE A 18 -20.72 -15.80 31.78
C ILE A 18 -20.50 -14.37 31.23
N ILE A 19 -20.43 -13.36 32.11
CA ILE A 19 -20.20 -11.94 31.72
C ILE A 19 -18.92 -11.73 30.89
N PRO A 20 -17.74 -12.32 31.21
CA PRO A 20 -16.54 -12.12 30.40
C PRO A 20 -16.61 -12.80 29.01
N LEU A 21 -17.45 -13.83 28.82
CA LEU A 21 -17.64 -14.44 27.50
C LEU A 21 -18.45 -13.54 26.55
N ALA A 22 -19.36 -12.71 27.07
CA ALA A 22 -20.11 -11.75 26.27
C ALA A 22 -19.28 -10.49 25.91
N ALA A 23 -18.17 -10.25 26.61
CA ALA A 23 -17.29 -9.11 26.37
C ALA A 23 -16.19 -9.38 25.31
N CYS A 24 -16.02 -10.63 24.86
CA CYS A 24 -15.06 -11.02 23.83
C CYS A 24 -15.54 -10.78 22.39
N GLY A 25 -16.64 -10.04 22.18
CA GLY A 25 -17.26 -9.81 20.87
C GLY A 25 -17.13 -8.38 20.33
N GLN A 26 -16.17 -7.58 20.81
CA GLN A 26 -15.85 -6.33 20.12
C GLN A 26 -14.89 -6.65 18.98
N ASP A 27 -15.45 -6.88 17.79
CA ASP A 27 -14.74 -6.75 16.53
C ASP A 27 -14.14 -5.35 16.48
N LYS A 28 -12.88 -5.25 16.90
CA LYS A 28 -12.15 -3.98 16.91
C LYS A 28 -11.87 -3.63 15.46
N VAL A 29 -12.74 -2.81 14.89
CA VAL A 29 -12.55 -2.27 13.54
C VAL A 29 -11.21 -1.55 13.50
N GLN A 30 -10.25 -2.10 12.77
CA GLN A 30 -8.92 -1.53 12.65
C GLN A 30 -8.92 -0.53 11.49
N THR A 31 -8.56 0.72 11.78
CA THR A 31 -8.43 1.74 10.73
C THR A 31 -7.07 1.62 10.06
N VAL A 32 -7.05 1.60 8.72
CA VAL A 32 -5.84 1.53 7.90
C VAL A 32 -5.85 2.69 6.91
N LYS A 33 -4.82 3.54 6.97
CA LYS A 33 -4.66 4.68 6.07
C LYS A 33 -3.85 4.29 4.84
N VAL A 34 -4.48 4.36 3.68
CA VAL A 34 -3.87 3.99 2.40
C VAL A 34 -3.64 5.25 1.59
N ALA A 35 -2.39 5.51 1.21
CA ALA A 35 -2.02 6.57 0.29
C ALA A 35 -1.74 5.98 -1.09
N GLU A 36 -2.31 6.56 -2.13
CA GLU A 36 -1.99 6.21 -3.51
C GLU A 36 -1.36 7.37 -4.28
N VAL A 37 -0.54 7.01 -5.26
CA VAL A 37 0.15 7.97 -6.10
C VAL A 37 -0.79 8.65 -7.10
N THR A 38 -1.76 7.93 -7.64
CA THR A 38 -2.73 8.42 -8.62
C THR A 38 -3.96 7.52 -8.71
N ARG A 39 -5.09 8.07 -9.17
CA ARG A 39 -6.30 7.30 -9.46
C ARG A 39 -6.12 6.54 -10.79
N SER A 40 -5.69 5.28 -10.70
CA SER A 40 -5.48 4.42 -11.87
C SER A 40 -6.34 3.16 -11.85
N ILE A 41 -6.60 2.61 -13.03
CA ILE A 41 -7.23 1.31 -13.22
C ILE A 41 -6.41 0.16 -12.60
N PHE A 42 -5.10 0.34 -12.42
CA PHE A 42 -4.27 -0.63 -11.70
C PHE A 42 -4.72 -0.86 -10.26
N TYR A 43 -5.46 0.08 -9.68
CA TYR A 43 -6.03 -0.04 -8.34
C TYR A 43 -7.53 -0.38 -8.35
N ALA A 44 -8.10 -0.73 -9.51
CA ALA A 44 -9.51 -1.09 -9.61
C ALA A 44 -9.97 -2.16 -8.59
N PRO A 45 -9.19 -3.23 -8.30
CA PRO A 45 -9.58 -4.21 -7.28
C PRO A 45 -9.81 -3.59 -5.90
N GLN A 46 -9.01 -2.58 -5.50
CA GLN A 46 -9.16 -1.91 -4.20
C GLN A 46 -10.46 -1.09 -4.15
N TYR A 47 -10.82 -0.41 -5.24
CA TYR A 47 -12.04 0.39 -5.29
C TYR A 47 -13.28 -0.49 -5.25
N VAL A 48 -13.24 -1.64 -5.92
CA VAL A 48 -14.31 -2.63 -5.85
C VAL A 48 -14.44 -3.16 -4.43
N ALA A 49 -13.33 -3.47 -3.75
CA ALA A 49 -13.36 -3.94 -2.37
C ALA A 49 -13.91 -2.89 -1.38
N LEU A 50 -13.62 -1.60 -1.60
CA LEU A 50 -14.21 -0.49 -0.85
C LEU A 50 -15.72 -0.39 -1.09
N GLU A 51 -16.14 -0.38 -2.36
CA GLU A 51 -17.56 -0.22 -2.73
C GLU A 51 -18.41 -1.42 -2.30
N LYS A 52 -17.83 -2.62 -2.30
CA LYS A 52 -18.50 -3.85 -1.89
C LYS A 52 -18.45 -4.12 -0.39
N GLY A 53 -17.75 -3.28 0.39
CA GLY A 53 -17.64 -3.45 1.83
C GLY A 53 -16.76 -4.62 2.28
N PHE A 54 -15.96 -5.22 1.38
CA PHE A 54 -15.12 -6.38 1.71
C PHE A 54 -14.10 -6.09 2.82
N PHE A 55 -13.63 -4.84 2.92
CA PHE A 55 -12.78 -4.45 4.04
C PHE A 55 -13.55 -4.40 5.37
N GLU A 56 -14.78 -3.90 5.36
CA GLU A 56 -15.61 -3.82 6.57
C GLU A 56 -16.02 -5.22 7.06
N GLU A 57 -16.30 -6.14 6.15
CA GLU A 57 -16.56 -7.56 6.45
C GLU A 57 -15.39 -8.23 7.17
N GLU A 58 -14.14 -7.84 6.85
CA GLU A 58 -12.91 -8.30 7.51
C GLU A 58 -12.54 -7.45 8.74
N GLY A 59 -13.41 -6.53 9.19
CA GLY A 59 -13.15 -5.67 10.34
C GLY A 59 -12.13 -4.56 10.09
N LEU A 60 -11.92 -4.15 8.84
CA LEU A 60 -11.00 -3.10 8.43
C LEU A 60 -11.76 -1.85 7.95
N LYS A 61 -11.41 -0.70 8.51
CA LYS A 61 -11.84 0.61 7.99
C LYS A 61 -10.70 1.23 7.17
N VAL A 62 -10.86 1.26 5.86
CA VAL A 62 -9.82 1.81 4.96
C VAL A 62 -10.07 3.29 4.69
N GLU A 63 -9.09 4.13 4.99
CA GLU A 63 -9.09 5.56 4.70
C GLU A 63 -8.14 5.85 3.54
N LEU A 64 -8.71 6.12 2.37
CA LEU A 64 -7.95 6.24 1.12
C LEU A 64 -7.68 7.71 0.74
N THR A 65 -6.40 8.06 0.59
CA THR A 65 -5.95 9.41 0.21
C THR A 65 -5.10 9.38 -1.05
N THR A 66 -5.33 10.31 -1.98
CA THR A 66 -4.50 10.48 -3.18
C THR A 66 -3.46 11.57 -2.95
N THR A 67 -2.19 11.24 -3.10
CA THR A 67 -1.06 12.14 -2.79
C THR A 67 -0.46 12.82 -4.03
N TRP A 68 -0.80 12.38 -5.24
CA TRP A 68 -0.36 12.98 -6.52
C TRP A 68 1.17 13.12 -6.65
N GLY A 69 1.85 11.97 -6.71
CA GLY A 69 3.31 11.90 -6.85
C GLY A 69 3.94 10.89 -5.90
N GLY A 70 4.90 10.10 -6.40
CA GLY A 70 5.52 9.03 -5.60
C GLY A 70 6.36 9.56 -4.44
N ASP A 71 6.97 10.72 -4.60
CA ASP A 71 7.66 11.49 -3.56
C ASP A 71 6.74 11.86 -2.39
N LYS A 72 5.52 12.32 -2.71
CA LYS A 72 4.50 12.67 -1.70
C LYS A 72 3.90 11.43 -1.04
N THR A 73 3.62 10.38 -1.82
CA THR A 73 3.16 9.09 -1.26
C THR A 73 4.18 8.56 -0.26
N MET A 74 5.46 8.60 -0.63
CA MET A 74 6.55 8.14 0.22
C MET A 74 6.72 9.01 1.47
N THR A 75 6.63 10.33 1.31
CA THR A 75 6.64 11.26 2.46
C THR A 75 5.48 10.98 3.42
N ALA A 76 4.29 10.66 2.90
CA ALA A 76 3.13 10.33 3.72
C ALA A 76 3.34 9.03 4.51
N VAL A 77 3.96 8.00 3.90
CA VAL A 77 4.35 6.78 4.61
C VAL A 77 5.37 7.11 5.70
N LEU A 78 6.52 7.68 5.31
CA LEU A 78 7.64 8.01 6.20
C LEU A 78 7.27 8.90 7.40
N SER A 79 6.24 9.74 7.27
CA SER A 79 5.74 10.62 8.33
C SER A 79 4.63 10.02 9.18
N ASN A 80 4.29 8.74 9.00
CA ASN A 80 3.13 8.06 9.60
C ASN A 80 1.77 8.73 9.29
N ALA A 81 1.70 9.51 8.20
CA ALA A 81 0.44 10.05 7.71
C ALA A 81 -0.38 8.99 6.96
N ALA A 82 0.28 7.97 6.40
CA ALA A 82 -0.31 6.79 5.80
C ALA A 82 0.40 5.52 6.30
N ASP A 83 -0.36 4.45 6.54
CA ASP A 83 0.19 3.15 6.94
C ASP A 83 0.70 2.35 5.73
N ILE A 84 0.04 2.54 4.58
CA ILE A 84 0.31 1.83 3.33
C ILE A 84 0.43 2.81 2.18
N GLY A 85 1.49 2.66 1.37
CA GLY A 85 1.69 3.38 0.11
C GLY A 85 1.47 2.48 -1.11
N LEU A 86 0.63 2.93 -2.05
CA LEU A 86 0.50 2.34 -3.38
C LEU A 86 1.32 3.15 -4.38
N VAL A 87 2.53 2.66 -4.65
CA VAL A 87 3.52 3.33 -5.50
C VAL A 87 4.40 2.30 -6.20
N GLY A 88 5.16 2.72 -7.21
CA GLY A 88 6.13 1.87 -7.86
C GLY A 88 7.26 1.46 -6.92
N SER A 89 7.68 0.19 -7.03
CA SER A 89 8.77 -0.41 -6.27
C SER A 89 10.08 0.38 -6.34
N GLU A 90 10.32 1.10 -7.43
CA GLU A 90 11.49 1.96 -7.60
C GLU A 90 11.61 3.00 -6.50
N THR A 91 10.49 3.50 -5.97
CA THR A 91 10.50 4.59 -4.97
C THR A 91 11.15 4.13 -3.67
N SER A 92 10.88 2.90 -3.22
CA SER A 92 11.53 2.33 -2.04
C SER A 92 13.05 2.17 -2.24
N ILE A 93 13.48 1.79 -3.44
CA ILE A 93 14.89 1.64 -3.78
C ILE A 93 15.59 3.00 -3.77
N TYR A 94 14.95 4.04 -4.34
CA TYR A 94 15.50 5.39 -4.33
C TYR A 94 15.67 5.94 -2.91
N VAL A 95 14.67 5.75 -2.04
CA VAL A 95 14.72 6.20 -0.64
C VAL A 95 15.81 5.47 0.13
N TYR A 96 15.93 4.16 -0.08
CA TYR A 96 17.00 3.36 0.51
C TYR A 96 18.39 3.84 0.05
N ALA A 97 18.56 4.08 -1.26
CA ALA A 97 19.80 4.58 -1.83
C ALA A 97 20.18 5.99 -1.32
N GLN A 98 19.22 6.78 -0.85
CA GLN A 98 19.44 8.09 -0.23
C GLN A 98 19.89 8.01 1.24
N GLY A 99 20.04 6.80 1.79
CA GLY A 99 20.55 6.59 3.15
C GLY A 99 19.47 6.71 4.23
N SER A 100 18.20 6.44 3.90
CA SER A 100 17.15 6.37 4.92
C SER A 100 17.47 5.29 5.96
N ASN A 101 17.41 5.67 7.23
CA ASN A 101 17.55 4.74 8.36
C ASN A 101 16.27 3.93 8.63
N ASP A 102 15.16 4.31 7.99
CA ASP A 102 13.87 3.64 8.08
C ASP A 102 13.49 3.08 6.70
N PRO A 103 13.70 1.76 6.46
CA PRO A 103 13.46 1.15 5.17
C PRO A 103 11.97 0.86 4.96
N VAL A 104 11.40 1.45 3.91
CA VAL A 104 10.05 1.13 3.45
C VAL A 104 10.05 -0.20 2.72
N ILE A 105 9.23 -1.15 3.17
CA ILE A 105 9.21 -2.52 2.67
C ILE A 105 8.08 -2.70 1.64
N ASN A 106 8.43 -3.24 0.47
CA ASN A 106 7.46 -3.80 -0.47
C ASN A 106 7.01 -5.17 0.02
N PHE A 107 5.74 -5.33 0.38
CA PHE A 107 5.23 -6.59 0.94
C PHE A 107 4.20 -7.30 0.04
N ALA A 108 3.63 -6.60 -0.93
CA ALA A 108 2.72 -7.19 -1.91
C ALA A 108 2.89 -6.54 -3.29
N GLN A 109 2.50 -7.26 -4.33
CA GLN A 109 2.61 -6.82 -5.72
C GLN A 109 1.20 -6.67 -6.32
N LEU A 110 0.91 -5.50 -6.88
CA LEU A 110 -0.38 -5.21 -7.52
C LEU A 110 -0.37 -5.52 -9.02
N THR A 111 0.75 -5.24 -9.69
CA THR A 111 0.93 -5.50 -11.13
C THR A 111 2.21 -6.28 -11.38
N GLN A 112 2.16 -7.24 -12.31
CA GLN A 112 3.34 -8.05 -12.68
C GLN A 112 4.32 -7.29 -13.57
N THR A 113 3.81 -6.38 -14.40
CA THR A 113 4.60 -5.59 -15.32
C THR A 113 4.05 -4.17 -15.32
N ASP A 114 4.93 -3.18 -15.37
CA ASP A 114 4.56 -1.81 -15.65
C ASP A 114 4.26 -1.62 -17.15
N GLY A 115 3.33 -0.73 -17.44
CA GLY A 115 3.02 -0.29 -18.80
C GLY A 115 3.95 0.83 -19.26
N THR A 116 5.27 0.70 -19.05
CA THR A 116 6.21 1.72 -19.51
C THR A 116 6.50 1.53 -20.99
N PHE A 117 6.20 2.55 -21.79
CA PHE A 117 6.44 2.53 -23.23
C PHE A 117 7.49 3.57 -23.61
N LEU A 118 8.42 3.16 -24.48
CA LEU A 118 9.27 4.08 -25.21
C LEU A 118 8.63 4.33 -26.58
N VAL A 119 8.18 5.56 -26.80
CA VAL A 119 7.46 5.93 -28.03
C VAL A 119 8.29 6.94 -28.82
N SER A 120 8.52 6.63 -30.10
CA SER A 120 9.13 7.56 -31.06
C SER A 120 8.04 8.26 -31.87
N ARG A 121 8.28 9.53 -32.26
CA ARG A 121 7.42 10.24 -33.21
C ARG A 121 7.55 9.68 -34.63
N GLU A 122 8.72 9.16 -34.95
CA GLU A 122 9.04 8.61 -36.27
C GLU A 122 9.17 7.09 -36.19
N LYS A 123 8.82 6.42 -37.28
CA LYS A 123 8.95 4.98 -37.39
C LYS A 123 10.43 4.60 -37.36
N ILE A 124 10.78 3.64 -36.50
CA ILE A 124 12.11 3.03 -36.44
C ILE A 124 11.92 1.56 -36.76
N ASP A 125 12.43 1.12 -37.91
CA ASP A 125 12.26 -0.26 -38.37
C ASP A 125 13.15 -1.24 -37.58
N ASP A 126 14.41 -0.85 -37.30
CA ASP A 126 15.39 -1.64 -36.53
C ASP A 126 15.84 -0.88 -35.28
N PHE A 127 15.12 -1.07 -34.17
CA PHE A 127 15.46 -0.43 -32.90
C PHE A 127 16.72 -1.05 -32.26
N SER A 128 17.65 -0.19 -31.84
CA SER A 128 18.80 -0.56 -31.00
C SER A 128 18.93 0.40 -29.81
N TRP A 129 19.27 -0.13 -28.64
CA TRP A 129 19.49 0.65 -27.42
C TRP A 129 20.60 1.71 -27.56
N ASP A 130 21.57 1.50 -28.46
CA ASP A 130 22.61 2.48 -28.74
C ASP A 130 22.08 3.79 -29.32
N GLN A 131 20.92 3.74 -30.00
CA GLN A 131 20.27 4.93 -30.57
C GLN A 131 19.77 5.90 -29.49
N LEU A 132 19.63 5.44 -28.24
CA LEU A 132 19.23 6.29 -27.12
C LEU A 132 20.40 7.08 -26.52
N LYS A 133 21.65 6.72 -26.85
CA LYS A 133 22.84 7.43 -26.35
C LYS A 133 22.89 8.82 -26.97
N GLY A 134 22.84 9.85 -26.12
CA GLY A 134 22.85 11.25 -26.56
C GLY A 134 21.52 11.76 -27.13
N ALA A 135 20.49 10.92 -27.21
CA ALA A 135 19.15 11.35 -27.62
C ALA A 135 18.44 12.15 -26.51
N THR A 136 17.66 13.15 -26.89
CA THR A 136 16.80 13.90 -25.97
C THR A 136 15.42 13.25 -25.94
N TYR A 137 15.04 12.70 -24.79
CA TYR A 137 13.72 12.12 -24.55
C TYR A 137 12.92 12.95 -23.53
N LEU A 138 11.60 12.95 -23.69
CA LEU A 138 10.67 13.55 -22.73
C LEU A 138 10.35 12.50 -21.65
N GLY A 139 10.89 12.70 -20.44
CA GLY A 139 10.49 11.94 -19.27
C GLY A 139 9.34 12.61 -18.52
N SER A 140 8.57 11.84 -17.75
CA SER A 140 7.66 12.38 -16.74
C SER A 140 8.48 13.05 -15.63
N ALA A 141 8.63 14.37 -15.71
CA ALA A 141 9.48 15.11 -14.79
C ALA A 141 8.78 15.34 -13.43
N GLN A 142 9.23 14.63 -12.38
CA GLN A 142 9.64 15.24 -11.10
C GLN A 142 10.35 14.30 -10.12
N ALA A 143 10.37 12.98 -10.35
CA ALA A 143 11.21 12.05 -9.58
C ALA A 143 12.47 11.66 -10.37
N GLY A 144 13.55 12.45 -10.21
CA GLY A 144 14.92 11.96 -10.32
C GLY A 144 15.53 11.57 -11.67
N CYS A 145 14.81 11.54 -12.80
CA CYS A 145 15.41 11.13 -14.07
C CYS A 145 16.16 12.27 -14.79
N ARG A 146 17.29 12.73 -14.21
CA ARG A 146 18.31 13.52 -14.92
C ARG A 146 19.45 12.59 -15.33
N LYS A 147 19.53 12.31 -16.64
CA LYS A 147 20.51 11.45 -17.34
C LYS A 147 20.46 9.97 -16.93
N TRP A 148 19.65 9.18 -17.63
CA TRP A 148 19.86 7.73 -17.66
C TRP A 148 21.00 7.39 -18.63
N SER A 149 22.07 6.78 -18.10
CA SER A 149 22.98 5.92 -18.87
C SER A 149 22.32 4.55 -18.93
N VAL A 150 22.05 4.05 -20.14
CA VAL A 150 21.41 2.74 -20.32
C VAL A 150 22.36 1.66 -19.82
N ASN A 151 22.09 1.13 -18.62
CA ASN A 151 22.56 -0.19 -18.20
C ASN A 151 21.32 -1.08 -18.02
N SER A 152 21.29 -2.17 -18.77
CA SER A 152 20.14 -3.04 -18.93
C SER A 152 19.85 -3.83 -17.66
N SER A 153 18.79 -3.46 -16.92
CA SER A 153 17.81 -4.37 -16.29
C SER A 153 17.08 -3.65 -15.15
N SER A 154 15.83 -3.23 -15.37
CA SER A 154 14.91 -2.98 -14.26
C SER A 154 13.47 -3.18 -14.75
N ARG A 155 12.83 -4.26 -14.30
CA ARG A 155 11.38 -4.39 -14.35
C ARG A 155 10.84 -3.62 -13.15
N SER A 156 10.12 -2.53 -13.37
CA SER A 156 9.43 -1.84 -12.28
C SER A 156 8.06 -2.47 -12.08
N THR A 157 7.79 -3.00 -10.89
CA THR A 157 6.48 -3.51 -10.49
C THR A 157 5.79 -2.50 -9.57
N ALA A 158 4.47 -2.32 -9.68
CA ALA A 158 3.71 -1.60 -8.66
C ALA A 158 3.60 -2.49 -7.41
N SER A 159 4.03 -1.97 -6.26
CA SER A 159 4.08 -2.72 -5.01
C SER A 159 3.39 -1.97 -3.87
N ILE A 160 2.86 -2.74 -2.94
CA ILE A 160 2.26 -2.24 -1.70
C ILE A 160 3.39 -2.09 -0.69
N GLN A 161 3.55 -0.88 -0.17
CA GLN A 161 4.64 -0.51 0.72
C GLN A 161 4.14 -0.25 2.14
N ARG A 162 4.89 -0.72 3.14
CA ARG A 162 4.62 -0.51 4.58
C ARG A 162 5.91 -0.14 5.31
N GLN A 163 5.80 0.79 6.25
CA GLN A 163 6.85 1.11 7.23
C GLN A 163 6.64 0.25 8.48
N ILE A 164 7.74 -0.20 9.10
CA ILE A 164 7.69 -1.10 10.27
C ILE A 164 7.65 -0.31 11.56
#